data_AF-Q8IWJ0-F1
#
_entry.id   AF-Q8IWJ0-F1
#
_cell.length_a   1.000
_cell.length_b   1.000
_cell.length_c   1.000
_cell.angle_alpha   90.00
_cell.angle_beta   90.00
_cell.angle_gamma   90.00
#
_symmetry.space_group_name_H-M   'P 1'
#
loop_
_entity.id
_entity.type
_entity.pdbx_description
1 polymer ?
#
loop_
_entity_poly.entity_id
_entity_poly.type
_entity_poly.pdbx_seq_one_letter_code
_entity_poly.pdbx_strand_id
1 'polypeptide(L)'
;MKVDRTKLKKTPTEAPADCRALIDKLKVCNDEQLLLELQQIKTWNIGKCELYHWVDLLDRFDGILADAGQTVENMSWMLVCDRPEREQLKMLLLAVLNFTALLIEYSFSRHLYSSIEHLTTLLASSDMQVVLAVLNLLYVFSKRSNYITRLGSDKRTPLLTRLQHLAESWGGKENGFGLAECCRDLHMMKYPPSATTLHFEFYADPGAEVKKKKKK
;
A
#
# COMPACT_ATOMS: atom_id res chain seq x y z
N MET A 1 -0.19 -9.08 12.59
CA MET A 1 -0.65 -10.15 11.67
C MET A 1 -1.10 -11.37 12.46
N LYS A 2 -2.01 -12.17 11.89
CA LYS A 2 -2.41 -13.47 12.41
C LYS A 2 -2.24 -14.50 11.29
N VAL A 3 -1.18 -15.29 11.35
CA VAL A 3 -1.02 -16.44 10.45
C VAL A 3 -1.92 -17.57 10.95
N ASP A 4 -2.79 -18.07 10.08
CA ASP A 4 -3.59 -19.26 10.35
C ASP A 4 -2.69 -20.51 10.32
N ARG A 5 -2.15 -20.85 11.50
CA ARG A 5 -1.22 -21.97 11.71
C ARG A 5 -1.86 -23.34 11.43
N THR A 6 -3.18 -23.42 11.28
CA THR A 6 -3.89 -24.70 11.10
C THR A 6 -3.73 -25.31 9.70
N LYS A 7 -3.27 -24.52 8.72
CA LYS A 7 -3.08 -24.98 7.32
C LYS A 7 -1.68 -25.50 7.01
N LEU A 8 -0.80 -25.57 8.02
CA LEU A 8 0.58 -26.03 7.87
C LEU A 8 0.65 -27.56 7.83
N LYS A 9 0.72 -28.14 6.62
CA LYS A 9 1.31 -29.48 6.40
C LYS A 9 2.52 -29.37 5.49
N LYS A 10 3.70 -29.39 6.11
CA LYS A 10 4.97 -30.06 5.71
C LYS A 10 6.07 -29.47 6.59
N THR A 11 6.93 -30.34 7.11
CA THR A 11 8.08 -30.02 7.97
C THR A 11 8.79 -28.76 7.45
N PRO A 12 8.96 -27.70 8.27
CA PRO A 12 9.56 -26.47 7.77
C PRO A 12 11.03 -26.76 7.45
N THR A 13 11.37 -26.73 6.16
CA THR A 13 12.77 -26.69 5.72
C THR A 13 13.42 -25.47 6.37
N GLU A 14 14.63 -25.61 6.92
CA GLU A 14 15.30 -24.45 7.50
C GLU A 14 15.57 -23.37 6.45
N ALA A 15 15.48 -22.10 6.87
CA ALA A 15 15.82 -20.97 6.01
C ALA A 15 17.32 -21.00 5.65
N PRO A 16 17.74 -20.63 4.42
CA PRO A 16 19.16 -20.50 4.08
C PRO A 16 19.93 -19.62 5.08
N ALA A 17 21.22 -19.89 5.30
CA ALA A 17 22.02 -19.18 6.32
C ALA A 17 21.98 -17.65 6.15
N ASP A 18 22.12 -17.16 4.92
CA ASP A 18 22.05 -15.71 4.62
C ASP A 18 20.66 -15.12 4.88
N CYS A 19 19.59 -15.90 4.61
CA CYS A 19 18.23 -15.49 4.96
C CYS A 19 18.07 -15.36 6.48
N ARG A 20 18.53 -16.37 7.24
CA ARG A 20 18.46 -16.35 8.71
C ARG A 20 19.22 -15.18 9.28
N ALA A 21 20.46 -14.97 8.83
CA ALA A 21 21.28 -13.86 9.30
C ALA A 21 20.60 -12.49 9.08
N LEU A 22 19.97 -12.28 7.92
CA LEU A 22 19.24 -11.05 7.66
C LEU A 22 17.96 -10.94 8.51
N ILE A 23 17.19 -12.02 8.62
CA ILE A 23 15.99 -12.06 9.46
C ILE A 23 16.34 -11.71 10.91
N ASP A 24 17.35 -12.38 11.47
CA ASP A 24 17.78 -12.19 12.86
C ASP A 24 18.29 -10.77 13.10
N LYS A 25 19.02 -10.20 12.14
CA LYS A 25 19.46 -8.80 12.17
C LYS A 25 18.27 -7.84 12.24
N LEU A 26 17.29 -7.99 11.34
CA LEU A 26 16.14 -7.07 11.26
C LEU A 26 15.17 -7.22 12.44
N LYS A 27 15.06 -8.43 13.01
CA LYS A 27 14.17 -8.72 14.15
C LYS A 27 14.55 -7.94 15.40
N VAL A 28 15.85 -7.76 15.67
CA VAL A 28 16.34 -7.10 16.89
C VAL A 28 16.38 -5.57 16.78
N CYS A 29 16.24 -5.02 15.58
CA CYS A 29 16.24 -3.58 15.36
C CYS A 29 15.02 -2.90 16.00
N ASN A 30 15.21 -1.76 16.66
CA ASN A 30 14.10 -0.82 16.90
C ASN A 30 13.65 -0.14 15.59
N ASP A 31 12.66 0.74 15.62
CA ASP A 31 12.10 1.34 14.40
C ASP A 31 13.09 2.22 13.63
N GLU A 32 13.93 2.98 14.32
CA GLU A 32 14.97 3.82 13.71
C GLU A 32 16.06 2.97 13.05
N GLN A 33 16.54 1.95 13.76
CA GLN A 33 17.52 1.00 13.23
C GLN A 33 16.94 0.22 12.05
N LEU A 34 15.68 -0.22 12.16
CA LEU A 34 15.00 -0.95 11.11
C LEU A 34 14.89 -0.10 9.84
N LEU A 35 14.50 1.17 9.97
CA LEU A 35 14.48 2.11 8.85
C LEU A 35 15.84 2.19 8.15
N LEU A 36 16.92 2.42 8.91
CA LEU A 36 18.27 2.55 8.36
C LEU A 36 18.72 1.27 7.65
N GLU A 37 18.46 0.11 8.24
CA GLU A 37 18.82 -1.19 7.67
C GLU A 37 18.04 -1.50 6.39
N LEU A 38 16.72 -1.30 6.40
CA LEU A 38 15.88 -1.53 5.22
C LEU A 38 16.25 -0.57 4.07
N GLN A 39 16.63 0.68 4.38
CA GLN A 39 17.05 1.64 3.36
C GLN A 39 18.35 1.24 2.65
N GLN A 40 19.25 0.52 3.30
CA GLN A 40 20.49 0.04 2.70
C GLN A 40 20.26 -1.12 1.71
N ILE A 41 19.15 -1.84 1.85
CA ILE A 41 18.82 -2.99 1.01
C ILE A 41 18.11 -2.51 -0.26
N LYS A 42 18.88 -2.21 -1.31
CA LYS A 42 18.35 -1.82 -2.63
C LYS A 42 18.22 -2.98 -3.61
N THR A 43 18.99 -4.04 -3.41
CA THR A 43 19.02 -5.23 -4.26
C THR A 43 18.89 -6.49 -3.42
N TRP A 44 18.27 -7.52 -3.98
CA TRP A 44 18.16 -8.80 -3.32
C TRP A 44 19.38 -9.67 -3.66
N ASN A 45 20.30 -9.77 -2.70
CA ASN A 45 21.56 -10.51 -2.87
C ASN A 45 21.53 -11.91 -2.25
N ILE A 46 20.37 -12.33 -1.74
CA ILE A 46 20.16 -13.64 -1.13
C ILE A 46 19.51 -14.56 -2.16
N GLY A 47 19.77 -15.87 -2.08
CA GLY A 47 19.01 -16.85 -2.87
C GLY A 47 17.49 -16.72 -2.64
N LYS A 48 16.69 -17.35 -3.52
CA LYS A 48 15.24 -17.38 -3.32
C LYS A 48 14.90 -18.03 -1.97
N CYS A 49 13.90 -17.48 -1.28
CA CYS A 49 13.55 -17.90 0.08
C CYS A 49 12.06 -18.28 0.21
N GLU A 50 11.69 -19.03 1.25
CA GLU A 50 10.28 -19.27 1.57
C GLU A 50 9.73 -18.11 2.39
N LEU A 51 8.59 -17.54 1.97
CA LEU A 51 7.99 -16.41 2.69
C LEU A 51 7.63 -16.76 4.15
N TYR A 52 7.38 -18.04 4.43
CA TYR A 52 7.10 -18.54 5.77
C TYR A 52 8.19 -18.20 6.80
N HIS A 53 9.47 -18.17 6.39
CA HIS A 53 10.58 -17.86 7.31
C HIS A 53 10.56 -16.41 7.81
N TRP A 54 9.86 -15.53 7.08
CA TRP A 54 9.79 -14.11 7.35
C TRP A 54 8.57 -13.71 8.19
N VAL A 55 7.72 -14.67 8.60
CA VAL A 55 6.43 -14.41 9.26
C VAL A 55 6.56 -13.44 10.42
N ASP A 56 7.44 -13.66 11.39
CA ASP A 56 7.57 -12.76 12.55
C ASP A 56 7.93 -11.31 12.15
N LEU A 57 8.74 -11.14 11.09
CA LEU A 57 9.10 -9.82 10.60
C LEU A 57 7.93 -9.18 9.82
N LEU A 58 7.22 -9.98 9.02
CA LEU A 58 6.01 -9.57 8.33
C LEU A 58 4.88 -9.21 9.32
N ASP A 59 4.81 -9.88 10.46
CA ASP A 59 3.86 -9.57 11.53
C ASP A 59 4.12 -8.19 12.13
N ARG A 60 5.39 -7.80 12.27
CA ARG A 60 5.78 -6.45 12.67
C ARG A 60 5.47 -5.43 11.58
N PHE A 61 5.77 -5.74 10.32
CA PHE A 61 5.47 -4.87 9.19
C PHE A 61 3.97 -4.62 9.05
N ASP A 62 3.14 -5.63 9.27
CA ASP A 62 1.68 -5.50 9.33
C ASP A 62 1.22 -4.46 10.35
N GLY A 63 1.83 -4.44 11.55
CA GLY A 63 1.57 -3.40 12.55
C GLY A 63 1.95 -1.99 12.07
N ILE A 64 3.12 -1.84 11.43
CA ILE A 64 3.56 -0.55 10.86
C ILE A 64 2.61 -0.08 9.75
N LEU A 65 2.17 -0.98 8.86
CA LEU A 65 1.20 -0.69 7.81
C LEU A 65 -0.15 -0.27 8.41
N ALA A 66 -0.60 -0.95 9.46
CA ALA A 66 -1.83 -0.63 10.18
C ALA A 66 -1.74 0.76 10.83
N ASP A 67 -0.67 1.05 11.57
CA ASP A 67 -0.47 2.34 12.24
C ASP A 67 -0.38 3.51 11.27
N ALA A 68 0.27 3.30 10.12
CA ALA A 68 0.34 4.29 9.05
C ALA A 68 -1.02 4.53 8.37
N GLY A 69 -1.78 3.45 8.14
CA GLY A 69 -3.06 3.48 7.43
C GLY A 69 -4.27 3.87 8.29
N GLN A 70 -4.09 4.13 9.58
CA GLN A 70 -5.16 4.68 10.42
C GLN A 70 -5.59 6.06 9.91
N THR A 71 -6.86 6.41 10.12
CA THR A 71 -7.36 7.76 9.83
C THR A 71 -7.13 8.66 11.03
N VAL A 72 -6.88 9.95 10.77
CA VAL A 72 -6.69 10.94 11.83
C VAL A 72 -8.04 11.25 12.48
N GLU A 73 -8.07 11.30 13.81
CA GLU A 73 -9.28 11.66 14.57
C GLU A 73 -9.80 13.04 14.11
N ASN A 74 -11.10 13.13 13.82
CA ASN A 74 -11.76 14.30 13.23
C ASN A 74 -11.35 14.68 11.79
N MET A 75 -10.46 13.92 11.15
CA MET A 75 -10.07 14.09 9.73
C MET A 75 -10.03 12.72 9.03
N SER A 76 -11.21 12.11 8.83
CA SER A 76 -11.34 10.75 8.27
C SER A 76 -10.79 10.59 6.85
N TRP A 77 -10.48 11.68 6.16
CA TRP A 77 -9.90 11.70 4.81
C TRP A 77 -8.37 11.66 4.82
N MET A 78 -7.72 11.91 5.96
CA MET A 78 -6.26 11.95 6.08
C MET A 78 -5.77 10.69 6.80
N LEU A 79 -4.73 10.05 6.25
CA LEU A 79 -4.06 8.94 6.93
C LEU A 79 -3.04 9.48 7.95
N VAL A 80 -2.76 8.70 8.99
CA VAL A 80 -1.79 9.07 10.03
C VAL A 80 -0.40 9.29 9.44
N CYS A 81 0.00 8.51 8.41
CA CYS A 81 1.29 8.71 7.74
C CYS A 81 1.38 9.98 6.90
N ASP A 82 0.26 10.61 6.53
CA ASP A 82 0.23 11.86 5.77
C ASP A 82 0.51 13.09 6.63
N ARG A 83 0.46 12.95 7.97
CA ARG A 83 0.70 14.07 8.88
C ARG A 83 2.18 14.49 8.85
N PRO A 84 2.49 15.79 8.77
CA PRO A 84 3.87 16.28 8.84
C PRO A 84 4.61 15.83 10.11
N GLU A 85 3.90 15.72 11.24
CA GLU A 85 4.48 15.28 12.51
C GLU A 85 4.84 13.78 12.53
N ARG A 86 4.38 13.01 11.54
CA ARG A 86 4.56 11.56 11.43
C ARG A 86 5.55 11.19 10.31
N GLU A 87 6.43 12.11 9.92
CA GLU A 87 7.43 11.89 8.87
C GLU A 87 8.30 10.65 9.12
N GLN A 88 8.71 10.40 10.36
CA GLN A 88 9.51 9.22 10.71
C GLN A 88 8.75 7.91 10.44
N LEU A 89 7.45 7.86 10.75
CA LEU A 89 6.60 6.71 10.47
C LEU A 89 6.42 6.53 8.96
N LYS A 90 6.25 7.61 8.20
CA LYS A 90 6.15 7.57 6.74
C LYS A 90 7.43 7.03 6.10
N MET A 91 8.60 7.45 6.58
CA MET A 91 9.89 6.93 6.10
C MET A 91 10.05 5.44 6.38
N LEU A 92 9.66 4.98 7.57
CA LEU A 92 9.66 3.56 7.92
C LEU A 92 8.67 2.76 7.06
N LEU A 93 7.45 3.27 6.87
CA LEU A 93 6.45 2.70 5.98
C LEU A 93 6.99 2.49 4.57
N LEU A 94 7.61 3.52 3.98
CA LEU A 94 8.18 3.44 2.64
C LEU A 94 9.30 2.38 2.57
N ALA A 95 10.17 2.32 3.59
CA ALA A 95 11.22 1.32 3.66
C ALA A 95 10.65 -0.11 3.76
N VAL A 96 9.61 -0.30 4.58
CA VAL A 96 8.88 -1.57 4.73
C VAL A 96 8.21 -2.00 3.42
N LEU A 97 7.50 -1.09 2.74
CA LEU A 97 6.84 -1.39 1.47
C LEU A 97 7.85 -1.80 0.38
N ASN A 98 8.94 -1.05 0.24
CA ASN A 98 10.00 -1.33 -0.74
C ASN A 98 10.72 -2.66 -0.45
N PHE A 99 11.06 -2.92 0.82
CA PHE A 99 11.65 -4.19 1.20
C PHE A 99 10.68 -5.35 0.98
N THR A 100 9.41 -5.19 1.33
CA THR A 100 8.39 -6.21 1.10
C THR A 100 8.25 -6.52 -0.39
N ALA A 101 8.33 -5.51 -1.28
CA ALA A 101 8.32 -5.74 -2.72
C ALA A 101 9.51 -6.61 -3.17
N LEU A 102 10.72 -6.32 -2.69
CA LEU A 102 11.90 -7.14 -2.96
C LEU A 102 11.74 -8.57 -2.42
N LEU A 103 11.31 -8.72 -1.17
CA LEU A 103 11.08 -10.03 -0.55
C LEU A 103 10.05 -10.85 -1.33
N ILE A 104 8.93 -10.25 -1.74
CA ILE A 104 7.91 -10.93 -2.54
C ILE A 104 8.48 -11.31 -3.92
N GLU A 105 9.29 -10.46 -4.55
CA GLU A 105 9.89 -10.77 -5.84
C GLU A 105 10.75 -12.05 -5.79
N TYR A 106 11.54 -12.21 -4.72
CA TYR A 106 12.49 -13.31 -4.54
C TYR A 106 12.04 -14.41 -3.57
N SER A 107 10.74 -14.52 -3.28
CA SER A 107 10.20 -15.58 -2.40
C SER A 107 9.29 -16.59 -3.10
N PHE A 108 9.08 -17.72 -2.44
CA PHE A 108 8.05 -18.72 -2.72
C PHE A 108 6.89 -18.60 -1.72
N SER A 109 5.81 -19.37 -1.94
CA SER A 109 4.67 -19.43 -1.01
C SER A 109 4.02 -18.07 -0.70
N ARG A 110 4.01 -17.16 -1.68
CA ARG A 110 3.50 -15.77 -1.55
C ARG A 110 2.02 -15.65 -1.14
N HIS A 111 1.25 -16.72 -1.29
CA HIS A 111 -0.14 -16.79 -0.82
C HIS A 111 -0.27 -16.66 0.71
N LEU A 112 0.83 -16.79 1.46
CA LEU A 112 0.88 -16.57 2.89
C LEU A 112 0.79 -15.08 3.29
N TYR A 113 1.04 -14.15 2.37
CA TYR A 113 0.88 -12.72 2.64
C TYR A 113 -0.60 -12.40 2.90
N SER A 114 -0.91 -11.76 4.03
CA SER A 114 -2.29 -11.55 4.48
C SER A 114 -2.65 -10.09 4.81
N SER A 115 -1.77 -9.14 4.51
CA SER A 115 -1.90 -7.71 4.84
C SER A 115 -2.44 -6.84 3.69
N ILE A 116 -3.16 -7.44 2.73
CA ILE A 116 -3.65 -6.73 1.53
C ILE A 116 -4.59 -5.57 1.87
N GLU A 117 -5.34 -5.67 2.96
CA GLU A 117 -6.28 -4.64 3.42
C GLU A 117 -5.56 -3.33 3.74
N HIS A 118 -4.41 -3.41 4.42
CA HIS A 118 -3.58 -2.23 4.69
C HIS A 118 -3.04 -1.61 3.41
N LEU A 119 -2.63 -2.42 2.42
CA LEU A 119 -2.22 -1.92 1.11
C LEU A 119 -3.37 -1.18 0.42
N THR A 120 -4.58 -1.72 0.44
CA THR A 120 -5.76 -1.05 -0.11
C THR A 120 -6.04 0.28 0.58
N THR A 121 -5.94 0.35 1.91
CA THR A 121 -6.11 1.61 2.66
C THR A 121 -5.03 2.63 2.31
N LEU A 122 -3.76 2.20 2.21
CA LEU A 122 -2.64 3.09 1.91
C LEU A 122 -2.66 3.68 0.49
N LEU A 123 -3.41 3.08 -0.45
CA LEU A 123 -3.74 3.72 -1.75
C LEU A 123 -4.62 4.98 -1.60
N ALA A 124 -5.07 5.30 -0.38
CA ALA A 124 -5.74 6.56 -0.05
C ALA A 124 -4.82 7.64 0.52
N SER A 125 -3.53 7.35 0.65
CA SER A 125 -2.51 8.33 1.04
C SER A 125 -2.52 9.55 0.14
N SER A 126 -2.35 10.73 0.73
CA SER A 126 -2.14 11.99 0.00
C SER A 126 -0.71 12.12 -0.55
N ASP A 127 0.25 11.44 0.08
CA ASP A 127 1.63 11.36 -0.41
C ASP A 127 1.77 10.34 -1.57
N MET A 128 2.14 10.83 -2.75
CA MET A 128 2.31 10.01 -3.95
C MET A 128 3.44 8.99 -3.85
N GLN A 129 4.45 9.21 -3.01
CA GLN A 129 5.52 8.22 -2.81
C GLN A 129 4.98 6.96 -2.13
N VAL A 130 4.06 7.14 -1.17
CA VAL A 130 3.38 6.01 -0.50
C VAL A 130 2.52 5.24 -1.51
N VAL A 131 1.71 5.96 -2.30
CA VAL A 131 0.88 5.34 -3.34
C VAL A 131 1.74 4.54 -4.34
N LEU A 132 2.84 5.11 -4.82
CA LEU A 132 3.77 4.44 -5.74
C LEU A 132 4.43 3.21 -5.11
N ALA A 133 4.84 3.26 -3.85
CA ALA A 133 5.44 2.12 -3.15
C ALA A 133 4.43 0.97 -3.01
N VAL A 134 3.17 1.28 -2.68
CA VAL A 134 2.09 0.28 -2.63
C VAL A 134 1.81 -0.31 -4.01
N LEU A 135 1.69 0.53 -5.05
CA LEU A 135 1.47 0.09 -6.43
C LEU A 135 2.61 -0.82 -6.92
N ASN A 136 3.86 -0.50 -6.57
CA ASN A 136 5.00 -1.36 -6.89
C ASN A 136 4.88 -2.75 -6.24
N LEU A 137 4.51 -2.81 -4.96
CA LEU A 137 4.28 -4.09 -4.28
C LEU A 137 3.14 -4.90 -4.93
N LEU A 138 2.01 -4.26 -5.25
CA LEU A 138 0.90 -4.89 -5.97
C LEU A 138 1.30 -5.36 -7.38
N TYR A 139 2.13 -4.59 -8.07
CA TYR A 139 2.71 -4.97 -9.36
C TYR A 139 3.58 -6.22 -9.23
N VAL A 140 4.47 -6.28 -8.23
CA VAL A 140 5.31 -7.47 -7.98
C VAL A 140 4.44 -8.69 -7.70
N PHE A 141 3.39 -8.57 -6.89
CA PHE A 141 2.42 -9.66 -6.67
C PHE A 141 1.81 -10.13 -7.99
N SER A 142 1.35 -9.21 -8.84
CA SER A 142 0.73 -9.51 -10.14
C SER A 142 1.71 -10.17 -11.10
N LYS A 143 2.96 -9.68 -11.16
CA LYS A 143 4.02 -10.18 -12.05
C LYS A 143 4.52 -11.56 -11.62
N ARG A 144 4.62 -11.82 -10.33
CA ARG A 144 5.29 -13.00 -9.79
C ARG A 144 4.33 -14.07 -9.29
N SER A 145 3.04 -13.79 -9.14
CA SER A 145 2.08 -14.73 -8.58
C SER A 145 0.64 -14.50 -9.02
N ASN A 146 -0.21 -15.50 -8.82
CA ASN A 146 -1.66 -15.38 -8.93
C ASN A 146 -2.30 -14.93 -7.60
N TYR A 147 -1.57 -14.16 -6.77
CA TYR A 147 -2.02 -13.75 -5.44
C TYR A 147 -3.32 -12.94 -5.51
N ILE A 148 -3.32 -11.85 -6.30
CA ILE A 148 -4.46 -10.95 -6.41
C ILE A 148 -5.70 -11.66 -6.98
N THR A 149 -5.53 -12.53 -7.96
CA THR A 149 -6.65 -13.26 -8.58
C THR A 149 -7.27 -14.30 -7.64
N ARG A 150 -6.53 -14.77 -6.62
CA ARG A 150 -6.98 -15.72 -5.59
C ARG A 150 -7.54 -15.06 -4.33
N LEU A 151 -7.49 -13.74 -4.22
CA LEU A 151 -8.13 -13.03 -3.11
C LEU A 151 -9.65 -13.27 -3.12
N GLY A 152 -10.23 -13.38 -1.93
CA GLY A 152 -11.68 -13.37 -1.75
C GLY A 152 -12.29 -12.07 -2.26
N SER A 153 -13.56 -12.11 -2.67
CA SER A 153 -14.27 -10.95 -3.22
C SER A 153 -14.33 -9.77 -2.24
N ASP A 154 -14.39 -10.06 -0.94
CA ASP A 154 -14.36 -9.11 0.17
C ASP A 154 -13.12 -8.20 0.14
N LYS A 155 -11.95 -8.74 -0.24
CA LYS A 155 -10.69 -7.97 -0.32
C LYS A 155 -10.37 -7.52 -1.74
N ARG A 156 -10.69 -8.35 -2.73
CA ARG A 156 -10.37 -8.10 -4.14
C ARG A 156 -11.18 -6.93 -4.69
N THR A 157 -12.48 -6.84 -4.37
CA THR A 157 -13.34 -5.80 -4.92
C THR A 157 -12.92 -4.40 -4.46
N PRO A 158 -12.73 -4.11 -3.15
CA PRO A 158 -12.26 -2.79 -2.72
C PRO A 158 -10.90 -2.39 -3.31
N LEU A 159 -9.97 -3.35 -3.44
CA LEU A 159 -8.68 -3.12 -4.08
C LEU A 159 -8.85 -2.71 -5.55
N LEU A 160 -9.63 -3.46 -6.32
CA LEU A 160 -9.84 -3.16 -7.74
C LEU A 160 -10.58 -1.84 -7.94
N THR A 161 -11.59 -1.54 -7.11
CA THR A 161 -12.28 -0.24 -7.11
C THR A 161 -11.29 0.90 -6.88
N ARG A 162 -10.39 0.77 -5.89
CA ARG A 162 -9.40 1.82 -5.62
C ARG A 162 -8.40 2.00 -6.76
N LEU A 163 -7.92 0.90 -7.35
CA LEU A 163 -7.04 0.94 -8.52
C LEU A 163 -7.74 1.55 -9.74
N GLN A 164 -9.02 1.26 -9.93
CA GLN A 164 -9.83 1.85 -10.99
C GLN A 164 -9.93 3.37 -10.82
N HIS A 165 -10.24 3.86 -9.62
CA HIS A 165 -10.28 5.31 -9.34
C HIS A 165 -8.91 6.00 -9.56
N LEU A 166 -7.81 5.30 -9.30
CA LEU A 166 -6.45 5.82 -9.58
C LEU A 166 -6.14 5.83 -11.08
N ALA A 167 -6.66 4.85 -11.83
CA ALA A 167 -6.45 4.72 -13.27
C ALA A 167 -7.40 5.59 -14.10
N GLU A 168 -8.54 6.00 -13.53
CA GLU A 168 -9.49 6.88 -14.16
C GLU A 168 -8.85 8.21 -14.56
N SER A 169 -9.20 8.68 -15.75
CA SER A 169 -8.71 9.95 -16.26
C SER A 169 -9.35 11.08 -15.46
N TRP A 170 -8.52 11.87 -14.78
CA TRP A 170 -8.94 13.05 -14.03
C TRP A 170 -9.21 14.23 -14.96
N GLY A 171 -10.09 14.02 -15.94
CA GLY A 171 -10.58 15.06 -16.83
C GLY A 171 -9.49 15.76 -17.64
N GLY A 172 -8.39 15.08 -17.93
CA GLY A 172 -7.24 15.68 -18.61
C GLY A 172 -7.44 15.77 -20.12
N LYS A 173 -6.87 14.79 -20.85
CA LYS A 173 -6.90 14.73 -22.32
C LYS A 173 -8.33 14.70 -22.89
N GLU A 174 -9.25 14.02 -22.22
CA GLU A 174 -10.66 13.91 -22.62
C GLU A 174 -11.41 15.25 -22.55
N ASN A 175 -10.95 16.20 -21.70
CA ASN A 175 -11.47 17.58 -21.66
C ASN A 175 -10.53 18.58 -22.37
N GLY A 176 -9.60 18.09 -23.20
CA GLY A 176 -8.69 18.94 -23.98
C GLY A 176 -7.54 19.58 -23.19
N PHE A 177 -7.21 19.08 -21.99
CA PHE A 177 -6.13 19.63 -21.17
C PHE A 177 -5.37 18.52 -20.40
N GLY A 178 -4.30 18.00 -20.96
CA GLY A 178 -3.56 16.86 -20.41
C GLY A 178 -2.75 17.16 -19.14
N LEU A 179 -2.39 16.12 -18.39
CA LEU A 179 -1.61 16.24 -17.15
C LEU A 179 -0.28 17.00 -17.34
N ALA A 180 0.40 16.79 -18.46
CA ALA A 180 1.65 17.48 -18.79
C ALA A 180 1.46 18.99 -19.07
N GLU A 181 0.24 19.42 -19.41
CA GLU A 181 -0.13 20.83 -19.57
C GLU A 181 -0.48 21.44 -18.20
N CYS A 182 -1.08 20.67 -17.28
CA CYS A 182 -1.29 21.07 -15.89
C CYS A 182 0.00 21.42 -15.15
N CYS A 183 1.11 20.75 -15.47
CA CYS A 183 2.41 21.00 -14.84
C CYS A 183 3.17 22.21 -15.42
N ARG A 184 2.61 22.92 -16.41
CA ARG A 184 3.23 24.10 -17.04
C ARG A 184 2.57 25.37 -16.51
N ASP A 185 3.39 26.40 -16.27
CA ASP A 185 2.91 27.73 -15.95
C ASP A 185 2.41 28.41 -17.23
N LEU A 186 1.12 28.27 -17.51
CA LEU A 186 0.47 28.78 -18.71
C LEU A 186 -0.41 29.98 -18.37
N HIS A 187 -0.65 30.84 -19.36
CA HIS A 187 -1.60 31.94 -19.20
C HIS A 187 -3.02 31.39 -18.92
N MET A 188 -3.77 32.04 -18.02
CA MET A 188 -5.07 31.57 -17.51
C MET A 188 -6.10 31.21 -18.61
N MET A 189 -6.03 31.90 -19.76
CA MET A 189 -6.87 31.64 -20.95
C MET A 189 -6.63 30.28 -21.63
N LYS A 190 -5.53 29.58 -21.30
CA LYS A 190 -5.22 28.25 -21.84
C LYS A 190 -5.83 27.10 -21.05
N TYR A 191 -6.33 27.36 -19.84
CA TYR A 191 -7.02 26.36 -19.04
C TYR A 191 -8.50 26.29 -19.48
N PRO A 192 -9.07 25.10 -19.64
CA PRO A 192 -10.47 24.96 -20.03
C PRO A 192 -11.38 25.53 -18.92
N PRO A 193 -12.56 26.08 -19.25
CA PRO A 193 -13.49 26.61 -18.25
C PRO A 193 -13.93 25.58 -17.20
N SER A 194 -13.91 24.29 -17.53
CA SER A 194 -14.18 23.19 -16.61
C SER A 194 -13.11 23.00 -15.54
N ALA A 195 -11.88 23.51 -15.73
CA ALA A 195 -10.79 23.38 -14.76
C ALA A 195 -11.04 24.15 -13.44
N THR A 196 -11.96 25.10 -13.44
CA THR A 196 -12.39 25.81 -12.22
C THR A 196 -13.65 25.20 -11.59
N THR A 197 -14.23 24.18 -12.23
CA THR A 197 -15.48 23.55 -11.81
C THR A 197 -15.19 22.19 -11.19
N LEU A 198 -15.43 22.07 -9.89
CA LEU A 198 -15.24 20.81 -9.16
C LEU A 198 -16.52 19.97 -9.25
N HIS A 199 -16.46 18.88 -10.01
CA HIS A 199 -17.52 17.89 -10.06
C HIS A 199 -17.29 16.82 -9.00
N PHE A 200 -18.20 16.73 -8.03
CA PHE A 200 -18.18 15.67 -7.03
C PHE A 200 -19.15 14.57 -7.42
N GLU A 201 -18.65 13.35 -7.55
CA GLU A 201 -19.46 12.15 -7.55
C GLU A 201 -19.33 11.48 -6.18
N PHE A 202 -20.46 11.32 -5.51
CA PHE A 202 -20.53 10.63 -4.23
C PHE A 202 -21.23 9.29 -4.41
N TYR A 203 -20.52 8.22 -4.07
CA TYR A 203 -21.07 6.88 -4.01
C TYR A 203 -21.56 6.64 -2.58
N ALA A 204 -22.87 6.66 -2.38
CA ALA A 204 -23.47 6.35 -1.08
C ALA A 204 -23.25 4.87 -0.74
N ASP A 205 -22.75 4.60 0.46
CA ASP A 205 -22.70 3.24 0.98
C ASP A 205 -24.13 2.68 1.07
N PRO A 206 -24.42 1.47 0.57
CA PRO A 206 -25.78 0.91 0.50
C PRO A 206 -26.48 0.66 1.85
N GLY A 207 -25.92 1.11 2.98
CA GLY A 207 -26.53 1.08 4.31
C GLY A 207 -26.72 2.44 5.00
N ALA A 208 -26.29 3.55 4.39
CA ALA A 208 -26.43 4.87 4.98
C ALA A 208 -27.76 5.53 4.55
N GLU A 209 -28.85 5.24 5.28
CA GLU A 209 -30.09 6.00 5.13
C GLU A 209 -29.84 7.49 5.44
N VAL A 210 -29.77 8.31 4.39
CA VAL A 210 -29.71 9.77 4.51
C VAL A 210 -31.06 10.25 5.03
N LYS A 211 -31.17 10.45 6.35
CA LYS A 211 -32.32 11.12 6.97
C LYS A 211 -32.42 12.55 6.43
N LYS A 212 -33.24 12.73 5.39
CA LYS A 212 -33.65 14.05 4.91
C LYS A 212 -34.41 14.77 6.03
N LYS A 213 -33.75 15.68 6.76
CA LYS A 213 -34.46 16.65 7.61
C LYS A 213 -35.31 17.55 6.72
N LYS A 214 -36.62 17.29 6.67
CA LYS A 214 -37.61 18.26 6.17
C LYS A 214 -37.54 19.49 7.08
N LYS A 215 -37.05 20.63 6.56
CA LYS A 215 -37.28 21.93 7.19
C LYS A 215 -38.79 22.22 7.11
N LYS A 216 -39.40 22.47 8.27
CA LYS A 216 -40.70 23.16 8.38
C LYS A 216 -40.47 24.66 8.22
#